data_AF-A0A7S3T1A9-F1
#
_entry.id   AF-A0A7S3T1A9-F1
#
_cell.length_a   1.000
_cell.length_b   1.000
_cell.length_c   1.000
_cell.angle_alpha   90.00
_cell.angle_beta   90.00
_cell.angle_gamma   90.00
#
_symmetry.space_group_name_H-M   'P 1'
#
loop_
_entity.id
_entity.type
_entity.pdbx_description
1 polymer ?
#
loop_
_entity_poly.entity_id
_entity_poly.type
_entity_poly.pdbx_seq_one_letter_code
_entity_poly.pdbx_strand_id
1 'polypeptide(L)'
;MFESPVGGYAKIRYLGNGEFKKMKVEQPCKYTKLGFIAGGSGITPCFSVMQSSIKAGEKCITEMGLLFSNKTEGDILIKDEIEQLQKIRTDLKVAHTLTRQENVPEGMFKGRITREMIEKTMPAPSDETLIWICGPGPLREHLEKILFEMGYTESMLN
;
A
#
# COMPACT_ATOMS: atom_id res chain seq x y z
N MET A 1 11.78 27.97 -0.95
CA MET A 1 11.74 26.51 -1.18
C MET A 1 10.58 26.28 -2.12
N PHE A 2 10.76 25.57 -3.23
CA PHE A 2 9.69 25.36 -4.24
C PHE A 2 9.41 23.86 -4.33
N GLU A 3 8.15 23.47 -4.13
CA GLU A 3 7.68 22.09 -4.25
C GLU A 3 7.42 21.75 -5.73
N SER A 4 7.92 20.59 -6.16
CA SER A 4 7.58 20.03 -7.47
C SER A 4 6.33 19.14 -7.34
N PRO A 5 5.44 19.08 -8.34
CA PRO A 5 4.23 18.24 -8.32
C PRO A 5 4.48 16.73 -8.18
N VAL A 6 5.74 16.29 -8.35
CA VAL A 6 6.20 14.89 -8.34
C VAL A 6 7.04 14.56 -7.10
N GLY A 7 6.72 15.13 -5.94
CA GLY A 7 7.25 14.67 -4.64
C GLY A 7 8.70 15.06 -4.30
N GLY A 8 9.29 16.02 -5.01
CA GLY A 8 10.66 16.49 -4.76
C GLY A 8 10.72 17.93 -4.28
N TYR A 9 11.48 18.19 -3.20
CA TYR A 9 11.93 19.55 -2.88
C TYR A 9 13.15 19.89 -3.73
N ALA A 10 13.11 21.05 -4.40
CA ALA A 10 14.29 21.61 -5.05
C ALA A 10 14.85 22.74 -4.18
N LYS A 11 16.11 22.60 -3.76
CA LYS A 11 16.83 23.72 -3.13
C LYS A 11 17.50 24.51 -4.24
N ILE A 12 17.08 25.76 -4.40
CA ILE A 12 17.70 26.68 -5.35
C ILE A 12 18.84 27.38 -4.60
N ARG A 13 20.07 27.27 -5.13
CA ARG A 13 21.23 28.01 -4.64
C ARG A 13 21.60 29.07 -5.67
N TYR A 14 21.61 30.33 -5.26
CA TYR A 14 22.17 31.42 -6.07
C TYR A 14 23.69 31.34 -6.06
N LEU A 15 24.31 31.39 -7.24
CA LEU A 15 25.77 31.26 -7.41
C LEU A 15 26.46 32.62 -7.69
N GLY A 16 25.70 33.70 -7.91
CA GLY A 16 26.21 35.00 -8.34
C GLY A 16 25.95 35.26 -9.83
N ASN A 17 26.09 36.51 -10.28
CA ASN A 17 25.91 36.92 -11.70
C ASN A 17 24.59 36.47 -12.37
N GLY A 18 23.50 36.35 -11.61
CA GLY A 18 22.23 35.86 -12.15
C GLY A 18 22.15 34.34 -12.34
N GLU A 19 23.17 33.58 -11.94
CA GLU A 19 23.18 32.12 -12.03
C GLU A 19 22.55 31.45 -10.82
N PHE A 20 21.73 30.44 -11.10
CA PHE A 20 21.06 29.62 -10.09
C PHE A 20 21.32 28.14 -10.35
N LYS A 21 21.65 27.39 -9.30
CA LYS A 21 21.77 25.93 -9.36
C LYS A 21 20.59 25.30 -8.65
N LYS A 22 19.86 24.44 -9.37
CA LYS A 22 18.82 23.58 -8.80
C LYS A 22 19.50 22.35 -8.20
N MET A 23 19.42 22.20 -6.88
CA MET A 23 19.86 20.98 -6.20
C MET A 23 18.64 20.12 -5.89
N LYS A 24 18.74 18.84 -6.22
CA LYS A 24 17.75 17.85 -5.80
C LYS A 24 17.94 17.62 -4.31
N VAL A 25 16.91 17.87 -3.51
CA VAL A 25 16.90 17.45 -2.10
C VAL A 25 16.25 16.07 -2.10
N GLU A 26 17.04 15.06 -1.77
CA GLU A 26 16.47 13.75 -1.44
C GLU A 26 15.75 13.90 -0.10
N GLN A 27 14.44 13.78 -0.12
CA GLN A 27 13.69 13.61 1.11
C GLN A 27 13.91 12.19 1.61
N PRO A 28 14.31 11.98 2.86
CA PRO A 28 14.28 10.64 3.42
C PRO A 28 12.84 10.14 3.38
N CYS A 29 12.61 9.00 2.73
CA CYS A 29 11.29 8.38 2.76
C CYS A 29 11.02 7.91 4.18
N LYS A 30 9.97 8.47 4.80
CA LYS A 30 9.56 8.11 6.16
C LYS A 30 9.17 6.63 6.25
N TYR A 31 8.48 6.12 5.23
CA TYR A 31 8.06 4.74 5.14
C TYR A 31 8.66 4.11 3.88
N THR A 32 9.26 2.94 4.03
CA THR A 32 9.89 2.18 2.94
C THR A 32 9.14 0.88 2.67
N LYS A 33 8.17 0.52 3.52
CA LYS A 33 7.36 -0.70 3.42
C LYS A 33 5.88 -0.36 3.54
N LEU A 34 5.11 -0.67 2.51
CA LEU A 34 3.69 -0.31 2.43
C LEU A 34 2.80 -1.55 2.36
N GLY A 35 1.86 -1.69 3.29
CA GLY A 35 0.80 -2.69 3.23
C GLY A 35 -0.54 -2.03 2.96
N PHE A 36 -1.36 -2.63 2.12
CA PHE A 36 -2.71 -2.16 1.81
C PHE A 36 -3.71 -3.26 2.11
N ILE A 37 -4.71 -2.97 2.94
CA ILE A 37 -5.80 -3.87 3.26
C ILE A 37 -7.11 -3.20 2.86
N ALA A 38 -7.75 -3.76 1.84
CA ALA A 38 -8.96 -3.20 1.24
C ALA A 38 -10.18 -4.10 1.47
N GLY A 39 -11.35 -3.50 1.67
CA GLY A 39 -12.63 -4.18 1.70
C GLY A 39 -13.63 -3.58 0.71
N GLY A 40 -14.10 -4.36 -0.26
CA GLY A 40 -15.07 -3.90 -1.27
C GLY A 40 -14.59 -2.66 -2.04
N SER A 41 -15.36 -1.57 -2.01
CA SER A 41 -14.99 -0.31 -2.68
C SER A 41 -13.80 0.43 -2.05
N GLY A 42 -13.34 0.00 -0.87
CA GLY A 42 -12.12 0.52 -0.24
C GLY A 42 -10.84 0.28 -1.06
N ILE A 43 -10.89 -0.52 -2.12
CA ILE A 43 -9.76 -0.70 -3.04
C ILE A 43 -9.38 0.59 -3.78
N THR A 44 -10.33 1.48 -4.09
CA THR A 44 -10.07 2.68 -4.89
C THR A 44 -9.01 3.60 -4.28
N PRO A 45 -9.09 4.02 -3.00
CA PRO A 45 -8.04 4.82 -2.39
C PRO A 45 -6.70 4.08 -2.29
N CYS A 46 -6.70 2.77 -1.95
CA CYS A 46 -5.48 1.96 -1.92
C CYS A 46 -4.80 1.90 -3.29
N PHE A 47 -5.55 1.56 -4.32
CA PHE A 47 -5.08 1.42 -5.69
C PHE A 47 -4.55 2.75 -6.24
N SER A 48 -5.20 3.87 -5.95
CA SER A 48 -4.73 5.20 -6.36
C SER A 48 -3.31 5.48 -5.84
N VAL A 49 -3.06 5.18 -4.56
CA VAL A 49 -1.73 5.37 -3.95
C VAL A 49 -0.71 4.37 -4.48
N MET A 50 -1.07 3.09 -4.56
CA MET A 50 -0.19 2.06 -5.14
C MET A 50 0.22 2.42 -6.56
N GLN A 51 -0.76 2.74 -7.41
CA GLN A 51 -0.53 3.12 -8.79
C GLN A 51 0.34 4.38 -8.89
N SER A 52 0.09 5.39 -8.06
CA SER A 52 0.88 6.63 -8.05
C SER A 52 2.32 6.38 -7.65
N SER A 53 2.55 5.62 -6.56
CA SER A 53 3.90 5.27 -6.09
C SER A 53 4.68 4.46 -7.13
N ILE A 54 4.04 3.46 -7.75
CA ILE A 54 4.65 2.64 -8.80
C ILE A 54 4.99 3.49 -10.04
N LYS A 55 4.05 4.32 -10.52
CA LYS A 55 4.26 5.18 -11.70
C LYS A 55 5.32 6.26 -11.47
N ALA A 56 5.40 6.81 -10.26
CA ALA A 56 6.42 7.78 -9.89
C ALA A 56 7.83 7.16 -9.81
N GLY A 57 7.94 5.83 -9.79
CA GLY A 57 9.22 5.12 -9.69
C GLY A 57 9.90 5.37 -8.35
N GLU A 58 9.13 5.41 -7.27
CA GLU A 58 9.63 5.66 -5.91
C GLU A 58 10.57 4.53 -5.46
N LYS A 59 11.87 4.74 -5.66
CA LYS A 59 12.92 3.76 -5.32
C LYS A 59 13.03 3.46 -3.83
N CYS A 60 12.49 4.32 -2.98
CA CYS A 60 12.56 4.14 -1.54
C CYS A 60 11.53 3.14 -0.99
N ILE A 61 10.48 2.82 -1.76
CA ILE A 61 9.52 1.79 -1.36
C ILE A 61 10.10 0.43 -1.73
N THR A 62 10.64 -0.24 -0.73
CA THR A 62 11.33 -1.53 -0.83
C THR A 62 10.40 -2.74 -0.75
N GLU A 63 9.24 -2.60 -0.11
CA GLU A 63 8.25 -3.67 0.02
C GLU A 63 6.84 -3.13 -0.15
N MET A 64 5.99 -3.86 -0.89
CA MET A 64 4.58 -3.51 -1.07
C MET A 64 3.69 -4.75 -1.04
N GLY A 65 2.58 -4.68 -0.29
CA GLY A 65 1.61 -5.77 -0.20
C GLY A 65 0.16 -5.28 -0.30
N LEU A 66 -0.72 -6.09 -0.90
CA LEU A 66 -2.17 -5.85 -1.00
C LEU A 66 -2.94 -7.10 -0.55
N LEU A 67 -3.80 -6.95 0.46
CA LEU A 67 -4.79 -7.95 0.85
C LEU A 67 -6.19 -7.40 0.60
N PHE A 68 -6.89 -7.98 -0.37
CA PHE A 68 -8.20 -7.49 -0.82
C PHE A 68 -9.33 -8.44 -0.44
N SER A 69 -10.26 -7.96 0.39
CA SER A 69 -11.38 -8.71 0.93
C SER A 69 -12.69 -8.35 0.22
N ASN A 70 -13.36 -9.37 -0.33
CA ASN A 70 -14.64 -9.23 -1.02
C ASN A 70 -15.65 -10.28 -0.53
N LYS A 71 -16.93 -10.14 -0.90
CA LYS A 71 -17.94 -11.15 -0.57
C LYS A 71 -17.81 -12.36 -1.48
N THR A 72 -17.78 -12.12 -2.79
CA THR A 72 -17.61 -13.13 -3.84
C THR A 72 -16.55 -12.68 -4.84
N GLU A 73 -16.12 -13.58 -5.73
CA GLU A 73 -15.17 -13.26 -6.79
C GLU A 73 -15.71 -12.18 -7.74
N GLY A 74 -17.01 -12.21 -8.04
CA GLY A 74 -17.66 -11.20 -8.90
C GLY A 74 -17.68 -9.79 -8.30
N ASP A 75 -17.42 -9.65 -6.99
CA ASP A 75 -17.31 -8.36 -6.32
C ASP A 75 -15.88 -7.78 -6.36
N ILE A 76 -14.90 -8.50 -6.91
CA ILE A 76 -13.52 -8.02 -7.01
C ILE A 76 -13.46 -6.96 -8.11
N LEU A 77 -13.39 -5.70 -7.68
CA LEU A 77 -13.20 -4.58 -8.57
C LEU A 77 -11.74 -4.53 -9.03
N ILE A 78 -11.53 -4.01 -10.25
CA ILE A 78 -10.22 -3.68 -10.83
C ILE A 78 -9.17 -4.82 -10.82
N LYS A 79 -9.63 -6.07 -10.95
CA LYS A 79 -8.77 -7.26 -10.93
C LYS A 79 -7.68 -7.18 -12.01
N ASP A 80 -8.05 -6.84 -13.23
CA ASP A 80 -7.12 -6.75 -14.37
C ASP A 80 -6.06 -5.65 -14.14
N GLU A 81 -6.44 -4.52 -13.54
CA GLU A 81 -5.52 -3.44 -13.23
C GLU A 81 -4.55 -3.78 -12.10
N ILE A 82 -4.98 -4.57 -11.10
CA ILE A 82 -4.10 -5.11 -10.06
C ILE A 82 -3.09 -6.06 -10.70
N GLU A 83 -3.52 -6.95 -11.59
CA GLU A 83 -2.63 -7.86 -12.32
C GLU A 83 -1.62 -7.09 -13.19
N GLN A 84 -2.05 -5.99 -13.83
CA GLN A 84 -1.14 -5.10 -14.55
C GLN A 84 -0.11 -4.44 -13.63
N LEU A 85 -0.51 -4.00 -12.44
CA LEU A 85 0.44 -3.47 -11.46
C LEU A 85 1.47 -4.51 -11.02
N GLN A 86 1.07 -5.78 -10.83
CA GLN A 86 2.00 -6.86 -10.50
C GLN A 86 2.99 -7.17 -11.65
N LYS A 87 2.59 -6.96 -12.91
CA LYS A 87 3.52 -7.08 -14.06
C LYS A 87 4.57 -5.97 -14.07
N ILE A 88 4.22 -4.78 -13.56
CA ILE A 88 5.14 -3.64 -13.48
C ILE A 88 6.04 -3.76 -12.25
N ARG A 89 5.46 -4.15 -11.10
CA ARG A 89 6.13 -4.34 -9.82
C ARG A 89 6.03 -5.81 -9.41
N THR A 90 6.97 -6.62 -9.88
CA THR A 90 6.95 -8.09 -9.70
C THR A 90 7.12 -8.54 -8.25
N ASP A 91 7.64 -7.68 -7.38
CA ASP A 91 7.75 -7.88 -5.93
C ASP A 91 6.45 -7.54 -5.17
N LEU A 92 5.42 -7.00 -5.85
CA LEU A 92 4.13 -6.68 -5.23
C LEU A 92 3.40 -7.97 -4.83
N LYS A 93 3.30 -8.20 -3.52
CA LYS A 93 2.52 -9.31 -2.94
C LYS A 93 1.04 -8.96 -3.02
N VAL A 94 0.23 -9.77 -3.71
CA VAL A 94 -1.23 -9.60 -3.76
C VAL A 94 -1.90 -10.88 -3.28
N ALA A 95 -2.89 -10.72 -2.42
CA ALA A 95 -3.78 -11.78 -2.00
C ALA A 95 -5.23 -11.30 -1.98
N HIS A 96 -6.13 -12.21 -2.34
CA HIS A 96 -7.57 -11.99 -2.26
C HIS A 96 -8.19 -12.92 -1.22
N THR A 97 -9.23 -12.46 -0.51
CA THR A 97 -10.04 -13.31 0.35
C THR A 97 -11.53 -13.13 0.11
N LEU A 98 -12.27 -14.23 0.06
CA LEU A 98 -13.71 -14.24 -0.21
C LEU A 98 -14.50 -14.64 1.04
N THR A 99 -15.35 -13.75 1.51
CA THR A 99 -16.05 -13.90 2.81
C THR A 99 -17.38 -14.65 2.73
N ARG A 100 -18.00 -14.75 1.54
CA ARG A 100 -19.35 -15.33 1.33
C ARG A 100 -19.42 -16.30 0.15
N GLN A 101 -18.28 -16.78 -0.33
CA GLN A 101 -18.21 -17.76 -1.42
C GLN A 101 -17.76 -19.11 -0.86
N GLU A 102 -18.53 -20.17 -1.14
CA GLU A 102 -18.19 -21.52 -0.66
C GLU A 102 -17.02 -22.12 -1.44
N ASN A 103 -17.10 -22.04 -2.78
CA ASN A 103 -16.08 -22.52 -3.71
C ASN A 103 -15.12 -21.38 -4.06
N VAL A 104 -14.04 -21.26 -3.31
CA VAL A 104 -13.03 -20.22 -3.52
C VAL A 104 -12.04 -20.68 -4.60
N PRO A 105 -11.71 -19.84 -5.60
CA PRO A 105 -10.73 -20.17 -6.62
C PRO A 105 -9.35 -20.49 -6.04
N GLU A 106 -8.58 -21.30 -6.75
CA GLU A 106 -7.20 -21.58 -6.37
C GLU A 106 -6.38 -20.29 -6.27
N GLY A 107 -5.52 -20.20 -5.25
CA GLY A 107 -4.71 -19.01 -4.99
C GLY A 107 -5.42 -17.89 -4.21
N MET A 108 -6.72 -18.03 -3.92
CA MET A 108 -7.45 -17.11 -3.04
C MET A 108 -7.72 -17.71 -1.66
N PHE A 109 -7.81 -16.84 -0.66
CA PHE A 109 -8.20 -17.21 0.69
C PHE A 109 -9.72 -17.26 0.87
N LYS A 110 -10.16 -18.01 1.89
CA LYS A 110 -11.56 -18.12 2.28
C LYS A 110 -11.80 -17.49 3.65
N GLY A 111 -12.86 -16.68 3.75
CA GLY A 111 -13.33 -16.10 5.00
C GLY A 111 -12.86 -14.66 5.25
N ARG A 112 -13.03 -14.22 6.50
CA ARG A 112 -12.55 -12.91 6.96
C ARG A 112 -11.02 -12.94 7.07
N ILE A 113 -10.41 -11.76 7.04
CA ILE A 113 -8.95 -11.63 7.15
C ILE A 113 -8.46 -12.23 8.47
N THR A 114 -7.43 -13.07 8.39
CA THR A 114 -6.77 -13.72 9.53
C THR A 114 -5.34 -13.24 9.68
N ARG A 115 -4.75 -13.51 10.85
CA ARG A 115 -3.32 -13.30 11.13
C ARG A 115 -2.43 -13.92 10.05
N GLU A 116 -2.70 -15.17 9.67
CA GLU A 116 -1.90 -15.88 8.65
C GLU A 116 -1.92 -15.17 7.29
N MET A 117 -3.08 -14.62 6.88
CA MET A 117 -3.17 -13.87 5.63
C MET A 117 -2.33 -12.59 5.69
N ILE A 118 -2.31 -11.91 6.84
CA ILE A 118 -1.50 -10.70 7.07
C ILE A 118 -0.03 -11.06 7.05
N GLU A 119 0.40 -12.11 7.77
CA GLU A 119 1.80 -12.56 7.81
C GLU A 119 2.35 -12.93 6.41
N LYS A 120 1.50 -13.52 5.56
CA LYS A 120 1.88 -13.90 4.20
C LYS A 120 1.97 -12.72 3.23
N THR A 121 1.23 -11.64 3.49
CA THR A 121 1.00 -10.59 2.47
C THR A 121 1.58 -9.23 2.86
N MET A 122 1.59 -8.87 4.15
CA MET A 122 1.96 -7.55 4.64
C MET A 122 3.43 -7.49 5.07
N PRO A 123 4.09 -6.33 4.94
CA PRO A 123 5.43 -6.11 5.51
C PRO A 123 5.41 -6.20 7.03
N ALA A 124 6.44 -6.81 7.61
CA ALA A 124 6.58 -6.94 9.06
C ALA A 124 6.57 -5.56 9.78
N PRO A 125 6.12 -5.49 11.05
CA PRO A 125 6.09 -4.25 11.81
C PRO A 125 7.50 -3.69 11.99
N SER A 126 7.67 -2.41 11.66
CA SER A 126 8.89 -1.62 11.86
C SER A 126 8.56 -0.14 11.76
N ASP A 127 9.45 0.74 12.22
CA ASP A 127 9.23 2.20 12.15
C ASP A 127 9.11 2.72 10.71
N GLU A 128 9.55 1.93 9.72
CA GLU A 128 9.46 2.22 8.29
C GLU A 128 8.23 1.60 7.61
N THR A 129 7.38 0.91 8.38
CA THR A 129 6.19 0.21 7.89
C THR A 129 4.94 1.08 8.05
N LEU A 130 4.15 1.17 6.99
CA LEU A 130 2.81 1.77 7.02
C LEU A 130 1.78 0.79 6.43
N ILE A 131 0.75 0.49 7.21
CA ILE A 131 -0.41 -0.32 6.80
C ILE A 131 -1.59 0.61 6.58
N TRP A 132 -2.11 0.62 5.35
CA TRP A 132 -3.30 1.35 4.94
C TRP A 132 -4.53 0.44 4.99
N ILE A 133 -5.53 0.82 5.78
CA ILE A 133 -6.78 0.09 5.91
C ILE A 133 -7.91 0.94 5.33
N CYS A 134 -8.53 0.44 4.25
CA CYS A 134 -9.66 1.10 3.61
C CYS A 134 -10.83 0.11 3.49
N GLY A 135 -11.90 0.37 4.24
CA GLY A 135 -13.08 -0.50 4.22
C GLY A 135 -14.09 -0.12 5.30
N PRO A 136 -15.13 -0.93 5.50
CA PRO A 136 -16.18 -0.66 6.49
C PRO A 136 -15.62 -0.71 7.92
N GLY A 137 -16.21 0.06 8.85
CA GLY A 137 -15.77 0.15 10.26
C GLY A 137 -15.49 -1.21 10.93
N PRO A 138 -16.39 -2.21 10.82
CA PRO A 138 -16.14 -3.54 11.40
C PRO A 138 -14.94 -4.28 10.82
N LEU A 139 -14.51 -3.97 9.60
CA LEU A 139 -13.27 -4.52 9.04
C LEU A 139 -12.06 -3.88 9.73
N ARG A 140 -12.07 -2.56 9.90
CA ARG A 140 -10.98 -1.82 10.55
C ARG A 140 -10.79 -2.25 12.00
N GLU A 141 -11.86 -2.29 12.78
CA GLU A 141 -11.82 -2.73 14.18
C GLU A 141 -11.28 -4.16 14.35
N HIS A 142 -11.64 -5.05 13.41
CA HIS A 142 -11.14 -6.42 13.39
C HIS A 142 -9.65 -6.49 13.07
N LEU A 143 -9.19 -5.70 12.10
CA LEU A 143 -7.80 -5.67 11.68
C LEU A 143 -6.88 -5.02 12.71
N GLU A 144 -7.30 -3.92 13.35
CA GLU A 144 -6.53 -3.25 14.40
C GLU A 144 -6.19 -4.22 15.53
N LYS A 145 -7.15 -5.05 15.98
CA LYS A 145 -6.90 -6.09 16.99
C LYS A 145 -5.79 -7.06 16.56
N ILE A 146 -5.92 -7.62 15.36
CA ILE A 146 -4.94 -8.61 14.86
C ILE A 146 -3.57 -7.96 14.68
N LEU A 147 -3.51 -6.75 14.09
CA LEU A 147 -2.26 -6.04 13.83
C LEU A 147 -1.56 -5.65 15.14
N PHE A 148 -2.29 -5.17 16.15
CA PHE A 148 -1.69 -4.87 17.45
C PHE A 148 -1.16 -6.12 18.15
N GLU A 149 -1.86 -7.25 18.08
CA GLU A 149 -1.35 -8.54 18.56
C GLU A 149 -0.12 -9.03 17.79
N MET A 150 0.07 -8.57 16.54
CA MET A 150 1.23 -8.86 15.71
C MET A 150 2.39 -7.88 15.93
N GLY A 151 2.24 -6.88 16.81
CA GLY A 151 3.28 -5.92 17.16
C GLY A 151 3.32 -4.67 16.27
N TYR A 152 2.31 -4.45 15.43
CA TYR A 152 2.12 -3.14 14.80
C TYR A 152 1.65 -2.13 15.84
N THR A 153 1.97 -0.86 15.62
CA THR A 153 1.54 0.24 16.49
C THR A 153 0.62 1.19 15.75
N GLU A 154 -0.07 2.07 16.48
CA GLU A 154 -0.96 3.09 15.90
C GLU A 154 -0.21 4.00 14.91
N SER A 155 1.07 4.29 15.13
CA SER A 155 1.90 5.10 14.22
C SER A 155 2.22 4.42 12.88
N MET A 156 1.98 3.11 12.78
CA MET A 156 2.13 2.31 11.55
C MET A 156 0.81 2.18 10.79
N LEU A 157 -0.28 2.80 11.26
CA LEU A 157 -1.60 2.79 10.64
C LEU A 157 -1.99 4.18 10.12
N ASN A 158 -2.96 4.23 9.20
CA ASN A 158 -3.48 5.47 8.62
C ASN A 158 -4.79 5.97 9.23
#